data_AF-A0A821Y3B4-F1
#
_entry.id   AF-A0A821Y3B4-F1
#
_cell.length_a   1.000
_cell.length_b   1.000
_cell.length_c   1.000
_cell.angle_alpha   90.00
_cell.angle_beta   90.00
_cell.angle_gamma   90.00
#
_symmetry.space_group_name_H-M   'P 1'
#
loop_
_entity.id
_entity.type
_entity.pdbx_description
1 polymer ?
#
loop_
_entity_poly.entity_id
_entity_poly.type
_entity_poly.pdbx_seq_one_letter_code
_entity_poly.pdbx_strand_id
1 'polypeptide(L)'
;MESDRLESNITIYLCLIKALAKLGMLEKAESFVQQIPTSFLTDHRIQNALIHMWGKVGSVDEAKRIFEKISQPDHIAWTTMINSYGLNGMGIEAMKLFHQMPKEFINDLTYTCVLNSCSHSGLFDGARSFFNSIEAKTVITVTTMIDCLSRAAAFEEAQQLIKQFEHNHAPALPIYSLYS
;
A
#
# COMPACT_ATOMS: atom_id res chain seq x y z
N MET A 1 11.00 17.40 29.13
CA MET A 1 10.60 18.79 28.81
C MET A 1 10.99 19.21 27.40
N GLU A 2 12.27 19.21 27.01
CA GLU A 2 12.68 19.62 25.64
C GLU A 2 12.39 18.54 24.58
N SER A 3 12.59 17.26 24.93
CA SER A 3 12.17 16.11 24.12
C SER A 3 10.65 16.09 23.86
N ASP A 4 9.83 16.30 24.90
CA ASP A 4 8.36 16.30 24.78
C ASP A 4 7.86 17.45 23.89
N ARG A 5 8.55 18.60 23.92
CA ARG A 5 8.24 19.73 23.05
C ARG A 5 8.58 19.44 21.59
N LEU A 6 9.71 18.77 21.34
CA LEU A 6 10.11 18.33 20.00
C LEU A 6 9.12 17.32 19.42
N GLU A 7 8.70 16.32 20.21
CA GLU A 7 7.70 15.34 19.80
C GLU A 7 6.33 15.95 19.54
N SER A 8 5.92 16.91 20.38
CA SER A 8 4.67 17.65 20.19
C SER A 8 4.68 18.42 18.87
N ASN A 9 5.80 19.07 18.53
CA ASN A 9 5.93 19.78 17.26
C ASN A 9 5.83 18.83 16.06
N ILE A 10 6.53 17.70 16.07
CA ILE A 10 6.47 16.71 14.98
C ILE A 10 5.04 16.22 14.76
N THR A 11 4.30 15.97 15.85
CA THR A 11 2.89 15.52 15.79
C THR A 11 2.00 16.54 15.08
N ILE A 12 2.19 17.85 15.32
CA ILE A 12 1.43 18.91 14.65
C ILE A 12 1.68 18.88 13.13
N TYR A 13 2.94 18.79 12.71
CA TYR A 13 3.29 18.69 11.28
C TYR A 13 2.68 17.43 10.65
N LEU A 14 2.73 16.28 11.32
CA LEU A 14 2.09 15.04 10.84
C LEU A 14 0.58 15.22 10.62
N CYS A 15 -0.12 15.91 11.52
CA CYS A 15 -1.54 16.18 11.37
C CYS A 15 -1.83 17.04 10.13
N LEU A 16 -1.03 18.09 9.89
CA LEU A 16 -1.18 18.96 8.72
C LEU A 16 -0.87 18.22 7.41
N ILE A 17 0.20 17.42 7.36
CA ILE A 17 0.55 16.59 6.19
C ILE A 17 -0.60 15.63 5.86
N LYS A 18 -1.16 14.95 6.87
CA LYS A 18 -2.32 14.06 6.69
C LYS A 18 -3.55 14.81 6.17
N ALA A 19 -3.80 16.01 6.66
CA ALA A 19 -4.91 16.84 6.18
C ALA A 19 -4.73 17.24 4.70
N LEU A 20 -3.53 17.67 4.31
CA LEU A 20 -3.21 18.01 2.91
C LEU A 20 -3.34 16.80 1.98
N ALA A 21 -2.86 15.63 2.41
CA ALA A 21 -3.03 14.38 1.69
C ALA A 21 -4.51 14.05 1.44
N LYS A 22 -5.37 14.28 2.44
CA LYS A 22 -6.82 14.03 2.34
C LYS A 22 -7.52 15.02 1.42
N LEU A 23 -7.08 16.28 1.40
CA LEU A 23 -7.71 17.35 0.60
C LEU A 23 -7.24 17.36 -0.86
N GLY A 24 -6.15 16.68 -1.20
CA GLY A 24 -5.66 16.62 -2.58
C GLY A 24 -5.09 17.94 -3.11
N MET A 25 -4.71 18.87 -2.23
CA MET A 25 -4.34 20.24 -2.60
C MET A 25 -2.84 20.37 -2.89
N LEU A 26 -2.44 20.20 -4.15
CA LEU A 26 -1.05 20.21 -4.58
C LEU A 26 -0.31 21.51 -4.22
N GLU A 27 -0.83 22.67 -4.62
CA GLU A 27 -0.17 23.97 -4.39
C GLU A 27 0.08 24.24 -2.89
N LYS A 28 -0.88 23.86 -2.04
CA LYS A 28 -0.72 23.99 -0.58
C LYS A 28 0.28 23.00 -0.01
N ALA A 29 0.37 21.80 -0.56
CA ALA A 29 1.38 20.82 -0.18
C ALA A 29 2.79 21.33 -0.47
N GLU A 30 3.03 21.86 -1.67
CA GLU A 30 4.32 22.46 -2.07
C GLU A 30 4.73 23.61 -1.14
N SER A 31 3.82 24.55 -0.90
CA SER A 31 4.09 25.69 -0.01
C SER A 31 4.33 25.25 1.45
N PHE A 32 3.61 24.24 1.93
CA PHE A 32 3.73 23.77 3.31
C PHE A 32 5.04 23.01 3.54
N VAL A 33 5.49 22.18 2.58
CA VAL A 33 6.74 21.42 2.74
C VAL A 33 7.96 22.32 2.92
N GLN A 34 7.96 23.52 2.31
CA GLN A 34 9.02 24.53 2.50
C GLN A 34 9.06 25.10 3.93
N GLN A 35 7.98 24.98 4.69
CA GLN A 35 7.88 25.48 6.08
C GLN A 35 8.30 24.42 7.10
N ILE A 36 8.47 23.16 6.69
CA ILE A 36 8.90 22.09 7.59
C ILE A 36 10.36 22.32 7.97
N PRO A 37 10.70 22.36 9.28
CA PRO A 37 12.08 22.48 9.72
C PRO A 37 12.96 21.39 9.11
N THR A 38 14.14 21.76 8.62
CA THR A 38 15.08 20.81 8.00
C THR A 38 15.46 19.66 8.93
N SER A 39 15.51 19.90 10.24
CA SER A 39 15.73 18.88 11.27
C SER A 39 14.62 17.82 11.35
N PHE A 40 13.42 18.11 10.86
CA PHE A 40 12.30 17.16 10.86
C PHE A 40 12.25 16.32 9.57
N LEU A 41 12.93 16.75 8.50
CA LEU A 41 12.95 16.03 7.22
C LEU A 41 13.71 14.70 7.28
N THR A 42 14.47 14.46 8.36
CA THR A 42 15.14 13.18 8.65
C THR A 42 14.32 12.27 9.57
N ASP A 43 13.17 12.73 10.10
CA ASP A 43 12.29 11.88 10.92
C ASP A 43 11.48 10.95 10.01
N HIS A 44 11.60 9.63 10.23
CA HIS A 44 10.93 8.61 9.42
C HIS A 44 9.40 8.78 9.36
N ARG A 45 8.77 9.26 10.44
CA ARG A 45 7.31 9.49 10.46
C ARG A 45 6.93 10.61 9.52
N ILE A 46 7.72 11.69 9.50
CA ILE A 46 7.53 12.83 8.58
C ILE A 46 7.78 12.38 7.15
N GLN A 47 8.88 11.66 6.89
CA GLN A 47 9.20 11.14 5.56
C GLN A 47 8.07 10.24 5.02
N ASN A 48 7.60 9.27 5.81
CA ASN A 48 6.50 8.38 5.42
C ASN A 48 5.20 9.15 5.18
N ALA A 49 4.88 10.15 6.01
CA ALA A 49 3.72 11.02 5.81
C ALA A 49 3.82 11.86 4.52
N LEU A 50 5.01 12.38 4.21
CA LEU A 50 5.27 13.15 3.00
C LEU A 50 5.18 12.28 1.75
N ILE A 51 5.76 11.08 1.75
CA ILE A 51 5.62 10.11 0.64
C ILE A 51 4.14 9.85 0.38
N HIS A 52 3.37 9.54 1.42
CA HIS A 52 1.93 9.31 1.30
C HIS A 52 1.19 10.54 0.75
N MET A 53 1.49 11.74 1.25
CA MET A 53 0.87 12.98 0.80
C MET A 53 1.15 13.25 -0.67
N TRP A 54 2.42 13.18 -1.09
CA TRP A 54 2.82 13.40 -2.48
C TRP A 54 2.17 12.39 -3.43
N GLY A 55 2.11 11.11 -3.04
CA GLY A 55 1.37 10.09 -3.78
C GLY A 55 -0.12 10.43 -3.92
N LYS A 56 -0.77 10.97 -2.88
CA LYS A 56 -2.18 11.34 -2.91
C LYS A 56 -2.50 12.58 -3.73
N VAL A 57 -1.59 13.56 -3.79
CA VAL A 57 -1.79 14.81 -4.55
C VAL A 57 -1.33 14.71 -6.02
N GLY A 58 -0.86 13.54 -6.45
CA GLY A 58 -0.48 13.29 -7.84
C GLY A 58 1.00 13.50 -8.18
N SER A 59 1.82 13.95 -7.23
CA SER A 59 3.25 14.25 -7.43
C SER A 59 4.13 13.10 -6.99
N VAL A 60 3.97 11.95 -7.64
CA VAL A 60 4.69 10.71 -7.31
C VAL A 60 6.22 10.83 -7.40
N ASP A 61 6.74 11.72 -8.26
CA ASP A 61 8.18 11.99 -8.37
C ASP A 61 8.75 12.60 -7.07
N GLU A 62 8.00 13.47 -6.40
CA GLU A 62 8.40 14.01 -5.09
C GLU A 62 8.35 12.94 -4.00
N ALA A 63 7.34 12.04 -4.05
CA ALA A 63 7.29 10.89 -3.15
C ALA A 63 8.53 10.00 -3.34
N LYS A 64 8.88 9.70 -4.59
CA LYS A 64 10.06 8.91 -4.95
C LYS A 64 11.36 9.56 -4.48
N ARG A 65 11.52 10.87 -4.71
CA ARG A 65 12.70 11.63 -4.28
C ARG A 65 12.91 11.58 -2.76
N ILE A 66 11.84 11.58 -1.98
CA ILE A 66 11.94 11.42 -0.52
C ILE A 66 12.33 9.99 -0.18
N PHE A 67 11.67 8.99 -0.78
CA PHE A 67 11.95 7.58 -0.54
C PHE A 67 13.42 7.23 -0.83
N GLU A 68 13.99 7.69 -1.96
CA GLU A 68 15.39 7.45 -2.35
C GLU A 68 16.41 8.12 -1.42
N LYS A 69 16.00 9.11 -0.62
CA LYS A 69 16.85 9.76 0.39
C LYS A 69 16.83 9.04 1.74
N ILE A 70 15.94 8.08 1.95
CA ILE A 70 15.90 7.30 3.18
C ILE A 70 17.01 6.26 3.13
N SER A 71 18.03 6.38 3.98
CA SER A 71 19.17 5.45 3.98
C SER A 71 18.77 4.02 4.35
N GLN A 72 17.77 3.87 5.23
CA GLN A 72 17.24 2.58 5.68
C GLN A 72 15.71 2.65 5.72
N PRO A 73 15.01 2.47 4.58
CA PRO A 73 13.56 2.51 4.53
C PRO A 73 12.97 1.33 5.30
N ASP A 74 12.03 1.63 6.20
CA ASP A 74 11.26 0.63 6.94
C ASP A 74 10.11 0.05 6.10
N HIS A 75 9.44 -0.97 6.63
CA HIS A 75 8.29 -1.61 5.97
C HIS A 75 7.16 -0.61 5.60
N ILE A 76 7.00 0.47 6.39
CA ILE A 76 6.02 1.52 6.13
C ILE A 76 6.44 2.35 4.91
N ALA A 77 7.70 2.77 4.81
CA ALA A 77 8.22 3.54 3.68
C ALA A 77 8.03 2.77 2.36
N TRP A 78 8.43 1.50 2.33
CA TRP A 78 8.27 0.63 1.16
C TRP A 78 6.80 0.49 0.75
N THR A 79 5.95 0.11 1.69
CA THR A 79 4.52 -0.10 1.42
C THR A 79 3.83 1.20 0.98
N THR A 80 4.21 2.33 1.60
CA THR A 80 3.66 3.66 1.25
C THR A 80 4.08 4.09 -0.15
N MET A 81 5.32 3.83 -0.56
CA MET A 81 5.80 4.16 -1.91
C MET A 81 5.14 3.27 -2.98
N ILE A 82 5.00 1.96 -2.73
CA ILE A 82 4.27 1.04 -3.62
C ILE A 82 2.82 1.51 -3.76
N ASN A 83 2.14 1.84 -2.66
CA ASN A 83 0.79 2.38 -2.68
C ASN A 83 0.70 3.70 -3.46
N SER A 84 1.70 4.57 -3.33
CA SER A 84 1.77 5.85 -4.05
C SER A 84 1.85 5.65 -5.56
N TYR A 85 2.63 4.67 -6.04
CA TYR A 85 2.61 4.27 -7.44
C TYR A 85 1.23 3.77 -7.88
N GLY A 86 0.57 2.93 -7.07
CA GLY A 86 -0.76 2.41 -7.37
C GLY A 86 -1.85 3.46 -7.46
N LEU A 87 -1.80 4.49 -6.61
CA LEU A 87 -2.74 5.62 -6.66
C LEU A 87 -2.60 6.45 -7.94
N ASN A 88 -1.43 6.41 -8.58
CA ASN A 88 -1.11 7.18 -9.78
C ASN A 88 -1.08 6.32 -11.06
N GLY A 89 -1.62 5.10 -11.02
CA GLY A 89 -1.67 4.21 -12.20
C GLY A 89 -0.31 3.72 -12.68
N MET A 90 0.69 3.70 -11.80
CA MET A 90 2.08 3.28 -12.09
C MET A 90 2.32 1.84 -11.63
N GLY A 91 1.48 0.91 -12.10
CA GLY A 91 1.49 -0.48 -11.64
C GLY A 91 2.80 -1.22 -11.92
N ILE A 92 3.47 -0.91 -13.03
CA ILE A 92 4.76 -1.53 -13.39
C ILE A 92 5.83 -1.12 -12.37
N GLU A 93 5.88 0.16 -11.99
CA GLU A 93 6.80 0.71 -11.01
C GLU A 93 6.52 0.14 -9.61
N ALA A 94 5.24 0.01 -9.24
CA ALA A 94 4.84 -0.63 -7.99
C ALA A 94 5.34 -2.08 -7.90
N MET A 95 5.16 -2.87 -8.98
CA MET A 95 5.68 -4.24 -9.04
C MET A 95 7.21 -4.28 -8.99
N LYS A 96 7.90 -3.43 -9.76
CA LYS A 96 9.38 -3.37 -9.73
C LYS A 96 9.89 -3.05 -8.33
N LEU A 97 9.28 -2.08 -7.65
CA LEU A 97 9.66 -1.70 -6.30
C LEU A 97 9.39 -2.82 -5.29
N PHE A 98 8.26 -3.52 -5.43
CA PHE A 98 7.96 -4.70 -4.60
C PHE A 98 9.07 -5.78 -4.70
N HIS A 99 9.58 -6.06 -5.90
CA HIS A 99 10.65 -7.06 -6.06
C HIS A 99 12.00 -6.62 -5.44
N GLN A 100 12.17 -5.33 -5.15
CA GLN A 100 13.34 -4.79 -4.46
C GLN A 100 13.14 -4.75 -2.93
N MET A 101 11.92 -4.93 -2.45
CA MET A 101 11.59 -4.87 -1.03
C MET A 101 12.18 -6.08 -0.29
N PRO A 102 12.85 -5.87 0.87
CA PRO A 102 13.31 -6.98 1.71
C PRO A 102 12.17 -7.90 2.10
N LYS A 103 12.38 -9.22 2.02
CA LYS A 103 11.33 -10.22 2.23
C LYS A 103 10.71 -10.14 3.62
N GLU A 104 11.49 -9.77 4.63
CA GLU A 104 11.08 -9.58 6.02
C GLU A 104 10.10 -8.42 6.23
N PHE A 105 10.01 -7.48 5.28
CA PHE A 105 9.08 -6.36 5.36
C PHE A 105 7.74 -6.65 4.67
N ILE A 106 7.66 -7.70 3.86
CA ILE A 106 6.47 -8.03 3.08
C ILE A 106 5.35 -8.49 4.02
N ASN A 107 4.17 -7.89 3.85
CA ASN A 107 2.95 -8.27 4.57
C ASN A 107 1.73 -8.20 3.64
N ASP A 108 0.55 -8.57 4.17
CA ASP A 108 -0.72 -8.55 3.44
C ASP A 108 -1.07 -7.19 2.84
N LEU A 109 -0.72 -6.09 3.52
CA LEU A 109 -0.96 -4.74 3.03
C LEU A 109 -0.08 -4.48 1.80
N THR A 110 1.18 -4.90 1.81
CA THR A 110 2.07 -4.79 0.67
C THR A 110 1.51 -5.54 -0.56
N TYR A 111 1.05 -6.79 -0.38
CA TYR A 111 0.42 -7.55 -1.46
C TYR A 111 -0.81 -6.83 -2.03
N THR A 112 -1.65 -6.32 -1.15
CA THR A 112 -2.86 -5.55 -1.50
C THR A 112 -2.50 -4.30 -2.31
N CYS A 113 -1.47 -3.56 -1.90
CA CYS A 113 -1.00 -2.37 -2.63
C CYS A 113 -0.55 -2.73 -4.04
N VAL A 114 0.20 -3.83 -4.24
CA VAL A 114 0.63 -4.26 -5.59
C VAL A 114 -0.57 -4.67 -6.44
N LEU A 115 -1.49 -5.49 -5.90
CA LEU A 115 -2.69 -5.93 -6.63
C LEU A 115 -3.58 -4.74 -7.04
N ASN A 116 -3.82 -3.80 -6.13
CA ASN A 116 -4.54 -2.56 -6.42
C ASN A 116 -3.82 -1.72 -7.47
N SER A 117 -2.48 -1.64 -7.40
CA SER A 117 -1.69 -0.91 -8.40
C SER A 117 -1.88 -1.52 -9.80
N CYS A 118 -1.86 -2.84 -9.92
CA CYS A 118 -2.13 -3.53 -11.16
C CYS A 118 -3.57 -3.30 -11.64
N SER A 119 -4.55 -3.43 -10.75
CA SER A 119 -5.98 -3.17 -11.03
C SER A 119 -6.22 -1.76 -11.56
N HIS A 120 -5.62 -0.75 -10.94
CA HIS A 120 -5.73 0.65 -11.33
C HIS A 120 -5.03 0.97 -12.66
N SER A 121 -3.99 0.21 -13.00
CA SER A 121 -3.20 0.40 -14.21
C SER A 121 -3.66 -0.50 -15.38
N GLY A 122 -4.69 -1.33 -15.18
CA GLY A 122 -5.16 -2.29 -16.18
C GLY A 122 -4.23 -3.48 -16.42
N LEU A 123 -3.28 -3.75 -15.51
CA LEU A 123 -2.29 -4.83 -15.61
C LEU A 123 -2.85 -6.14 -15.06
N PHE A 124 -3.96 -6.62 -15.61
CA PHE A 124 -4.69 -7.78 -15.08
C PHE A 124 -3.86 -9.07 -15.09
N ASP A 125 -3.09 -9.33 -16.15
CA ASP A 125 -2.23 -10.51 -16.20
C ASP A 125 -1.07 -10.43 -15.19
N GLY A 126 -0.55 -9.22 -14.96
CA GLY A 126 0.43 -8.96 -13.90
C GLY A 126 -0.17 -9.21 -12.52
N ALA A 127 -1.40 -8.77 -12.27
CA ALA A 127 -2.13 -9.05 -11.03
C ALA A 127 -2.35 -10.55 -10.82
N ARG A 128 -2.76 -11.30 -11.85
CA ARG A 128 -2.93 -12.76 -11.80
C ARG A 128 -1.63 -13.47 -11.46
N SER A 129 -0.57 -13.17 -12.21
CA SER A 129 0.75 -13.78 -12.00
C SER A 129 1.26 -13.50 -10.58
N PHE A 130 1.12 -12.27 -10.12
CA PHE A 130 1.49 -11.87 -8.77
C PHE A 130 0.65 -12.58 -7.70
N PHE A 131 -0.68 -12.57 -7.83
CA PHE A 131 -1.58 -13.23 -6.89
C PHE A 131 -1.28 -14.73 -6.76
N ASN A 132 -0.99 -15.39 -7.87
CA ASN A 132 -0.64 -16.80 -7.88
C ASN A 132 0.68 -17.08 -7.15
N SER A 133 1.63 -16.15 -7.18
CA SER A 133 2.91 -16.25 -6.46
C SER A 133 2.80 -16.09 -4.94
N ILE A 134 1.69 -15.55 -4.42
CA ILE A 134 1.47 -15.42 -2.97
C ILE A 134 1.22 -16.80 -2.37
N GLU A 135 2.12 -17.23 -1.48
CA GLU A 135 2.05 -18.55 -0.82
C GLU A 135 0.80 -18.69 0.06
N ALA A 136 0.61 -17.75 1.00
CA ALA A 136 -0.52 -17.72 1.92
C ALA A 136 -1.51 -16.64 1.52
N LYS A 137 -2.54 -17.03 0.76
CA LYS A 137 -3.61 -16.12 0.33
C LYS A 137 -4.57 -15.87 1.50
N THR A 138 -4.68 -14.61 1.92
CA THR A 138 -5.62 -14.20 2.96
C THR A 138 -6.90 -13.64 2.36
N VAL A 139 -7.95 -13.50 3.19
CA VAL A 139 -9.22 -12.87 2.78
C VAL A 139 -8.98 -11.53 2.09
N ILE A 140 -8.05 -10.72 2.60
CA ILE A 140 -7.74 -9.39 2.05
C ILE A 140 -7.17 -9.50 0.63
N THR A 141 -6.19 -10.39 0.41
CA THR A 141 -5.60 -10.57 -0.93
C THR A 141 -6.64 -11.10 -1.92
N VAL A 142 -7.53 -12.01 -1.48
CA VAL A 142 -8.58 -12.60 -2.32
C VAL A 142 -9.64 -11.58 -2.70
N THR A 143 -10.13 -10.78 -1.75
CA THR A 143 -11.12 -9.73 -2.06
C THR A 143 -10.53 -8.67 -2.99
N THR A 144 -9.25 -8.33 -2.81
CA THR A 144 -8.53 -7.41 -3.70
C THR A 144 -8.41 -7.99 -5.11
N MET A 145 -8.11 -9.29 -5.25
CA MET A 145 -8.06 -9.95 -6.54
C MET A 145 -9.45 -10.02 -7.20
N ILE A 146 -10.53 -10.24 -6.44
CA ILE A 146 -11.90 -10.21 -6.94
C ILE A 146 -12.28 -8.82 -7.48
N ASP A 147 -11.90 -7.73 -6.79
CA ASP A 147 -12.09 -6.36 -7.30
C ASP A 147 -11.36 -6.16 -8.64
N CYS A 148 -10.10 -6.62 -8.72
CA CYS A 148 -9.31 -6.59 -9.94
C CYS A 148 -9.98 -7.35 -11.10
N LEU A 149 -10.45 -8.58 -10.86
CA LEU A 149 -11.17 -9.39 -11.86
C LEU A 149 -12.50 -8.78 -12.30
N SER A 150 -13.20 -8.12 -11.36
CA SER A 150 -14.45 -7.42 -11.66
C SER A 150 -14.23 -6.28 -12.65
N ARG A 151 -13.13 -5.53 -12.50
CA ARG A 151 -12.72 -4.48 -13.44
C ARG A 151 -12.23 -5.03 -14.78
N ALA A 152 -11.74 -6.26 -14.80
CA ALA A 152 -11.35 -6.99 -16.01
C ALA A 152 -12.53 -7.69 -16.72
N ALA A 153 -13.76 -7.57 -16.19
CA ALA A 153 -14.94 -8.32 -16.64
C ALA A 153 -14.76 -9.86 -16.63
N ALA A 154 -13.89 -10.38 -15.76
CA ALA A 154 -13.60 -11.81 -15.63
C ALA A 154 -14.45 -12.46 -14.51
N PHE A 155 -15.78 -12.43 -14.68
CA PHE A 155 -16.72 -12.81 -13.62
C PHE A 155 -16.65 -14.29 -13.23
N GLU A 156 -16.48 -15.18 -14.20
CA GLU A 156 -16.37 -16.62 -13.99
C GLU A 156 -15.15 -16.97 -13.14
N GLU A 157 -14.03 -16.30 -13.38
CA GLU A 157 -12.79 -16.48 -12.62
C GLU A 157 -12.96 -16.00 -11.17
N ALA A 158 -13.64 -14.86 -10.96
CA ALA A 158 -13.95 -14.37 -9.63
C ALA A 158 -14.82 -15.36 -8.84
N GLN A 159 -15.84 -15.96 -9.48
CA GLN A 159 -16.67 -16.98 -8.85
C GLN A 159 -15.90 -18.26 -8.51
N GLN A 160 -15.00 -18.70 -9.38
CA GLN A 160 -14.14 -19.85 -9.13
C GLN A 160 -13.21 -19.60 -7.94
N LEU A 161 -12.64 -18.41 -7.85
CA LEU A 161 -11.76 -18.01 -6.76
C LEU A 161 -12.48 -18.03 -5.41
N ILE A 162 -13.72 -17.54 -5.34
CA ILE A 162 -14.56 -17.60 -4.12
C ILE A 162 -14.75 -19.05 -3.69
N LYS A 163 -15.19 -19.93 -4.60
CA LYS A 163 -15.42 -21.35 -4.30
C LYS A 163 -14.16 -22.06 -3.81
N GLN A 164 -13.03 -21.78 -4.45
CA GLN A 164 -11.74 -22.34 -4.04
C GLN A 164 -11.34 -21.86 -2.65
N PHE A 165 -11.51 -20.57 -2.36
CA PHE A 165 -11.17 -20.01 -1.06
C PHE A 165 -12.05 -20.57 0.05
N GLU A 166 -13.37 -20.64 -0.17
CA GLU A 166 -14.33 -21.25 0.76
C GLU A 166 -14.02 -22.71 1.02
N HIS A 167 -13.69 -23.49 -0.02
CA HIS A 167 -13.34 -24.91 0.14
C HIS A 167 -12.10 -25.10 1.03
N ASN A 168 -11.08 -24.26 0.85
CA ASN A 168 -9.83 -24.34 1.61
C ASN A 168 -9.97 -23.84 3.07
N HIS A 169 -10.99 -23.05 3.36
CA HIS A 169 -11.24 -22.46 4.69
C HIS A 169 -12.55 -22.94 5.32
N ALA A 170 -13.21 -23.93 4.71
CA ALA A 170 -14.37 -24.57 5.30
C ALA A 170 -13.93 -25.16 6.65
N PRO A 171 -14.69 -24.93 7.74
CA PRO A 171 -14.41 -25.63 8.98
C PRO A 171 -14.41 -27.12 8.68
N ALA A 172 -13.38 -27.85 9.10
CA ALA A 172 -13.40 -29.30 9.06
C ALA A 172 -14.71 -29.72 9.75
N LEU A 173 -15.66 -30.24 8.97
CA LEU A 173 -16.94 -30.67 9.51
C LEU A 173 -16.60 -31.60 10.68
N PRO A 174 -17.13 -31.34 11.89
CA PRO A 174 -16.97 -32.30 12.96
C PRO A 174 -17.54 -33.61 12.44
N ILE A 175 -16.76 -34.68 12.55
CA ILE A 175 -17.18 -36.04 12.22
C ILE A 175 -18.27 -36.44 13.24
N TYR A 176 -19.48 -35.91 13.09
CA TYR A 176 -20.69 -36.33 13.81
C TYR A 176 -21.77 -36.77 12.81
N SER A 177 -21.36 -37.56 11.81
CA SER A 177 -22.27 -38.39 11.01
C SER A 177 -21.89 -39.89 11.08
N LEU A 178 -21.24 -40.31 12.17
CA LEU A 178 -21.09 -41.71 12.53
C LEU A 178 -21.46 -41.84 13.99
N TYR A 179 -22.74 -41.75 14.32
CA TYR A 179 -23.46 -42.63 15.25
C TYR A 179 -24.95 -42.28 15.12
N SER A 180 -25.67 -43.26 14.59
CA SER A 180 -27.10 -43.50 14.63
C SER A 180 -27.78 -43.14 15.95
#